data_AF-A0A7Z9KXK6-F1
#
_entry.id   AF-A0A7Z9KXK6-F1
#
_cell.length_a   1.000
_cell.length_b   1.000
_cell.length_c   1.000
_cell.angle_alpha   90.00
_cell.angle_beta   90.00
_cell.angle_gamma   90.00
#
_symmetry.space_group_name_H-M   'P 1'
#
loop_
_entity.id
_entity.type
_entity.pdbx_description
1 polymer ?
#
loop_
_entity_poly.entity_id
_entity_poly.type
_entity_poly.pdbx_seq_one_letter_code
_entity_poly.pdbx_strand_id
1 'polypeptide(L)'
;MLEYISVVIPREVLEEKYPPGFRSFRSSFGGRVFCCDRYIARVSFMGPQGVDWFIEEMSRWGLVYIEDGKCVDMAVVDWFSGPCVPCDWLADSVIGDGCRSVAHVDDDSTEISKPDYYSSEEYLKVCRANARRNRKPSLLGYLGTAIVWAACLLIGAVLYLGTLWLLIFWLKS
;
A
#
# COMPACT_ATOMS: atom_id res chain seq x y z
N MET A 1 -5.08 4.84 15.08
CA MET A 1 -6.22 3.98 14.68
C MET A 1 -6.19 3.94 13.16
N LEU A 2 -6.28 2.77 12.54
CA LEU A 2 -5.90 2.56 11.12
C LEU A 2 -6.75 3.43 10.17
N GLU A 3 -6.10 4.41 9.56
CA GLU A 3 -6.57 5.15 8.40
C GLU A 3 -6.28 4.28 7.17
N TYR A 4 -7.29 3.96 6.36
CA TYR A 4 -7.15 2.98 5.28
C TYR A 4 -6.99 3.60 3.90
N ILE A 5 -7.62 4.75 3.68
CA ILE A 5 -7.67 5.39 2.36
C ILE A 5 -7.32 6.86 2.52
N SER A 6 -6.44 7.35 1.65
CA SER A 6 -6.00 8.73 1.61
C SER A 6 -6.36 9.35 0.28
N VAL A 7 -6.76 10.62 0.28
CA VAL A 7 -6.83 11.44 -0.93
C VAL A 7 -5.63 12.37 -0.94
N VAL A 8 -4.86 12.31 -2.01
CA VAL A 8 -3.65 13.11 -2.24
C VAL A 8 -3.94 14.09 -3.37
N ILE A 9 -3.56 15.35 -3.19
CA ILE A 9 -3.78 16.45 -4.14
C ILE A 9 -2.49 17.24 -4.29
N PRO A 10 -2.02 17.56 -5.51
CA PRO A 10 -0.91 18.49 -5.70
C PRO A 10 -1.25 19.84 -5.07
N ARG A 11 -0.28 20.46 -4.41
CA ARG A 11 -0.47 21.76 -3.79
C ARG A 11 -0.72 22.84 -4.82
N GLU A 12 -0.06 22.78 -5.97
CA GLU A 12 -0.29 23.72 -7.08
C GLU A 12 -1.76 23.70 -7.55
N VAL A 13 -2.37 22.52 -7.64
CA VAL A 13 -3.78 22.35 -7.97
C VAL A 13 -4.67 22.98 -6.89
N LEU A 14 -4.32 22.84 -5.61
CA LEU A 14 -5.06 23.49 -4.52
C LEU A 14 -4.91 25.02 -4.54
N GLU A 15 -3.76 25.55 -4.91
CA GLU A 15 -3.56 27.00 -5.07
C GLU A 15 -4.35 27.54 -6.26
N GLU A 16 -4.44 26.80 -7.37
CA GLU A 16 -5.14 27.21 -8.59
C GLU A 16 -6.66 27.05 -8.48
N LYS A 17 -7.13 25.88 -8.05
CA LYS A 17 -8.52 25.44 -8.22
C LYS A 17 -9.36 25.47 -6.95
N TYR A 18 -8.77 25.52 -5.76
CA TYR A 18 -9.53 25.55 -4.51
C TYR A 18 -9.53 26.96 -3.92
N PRO A 19 -10.52 27.85 -4.19
CA PRO A 19 -10.53 29.23 -3.69
C PRO A 19 -10.89 29.21 -2.20
N PRO A 20 -10.26 30.03 -1.31
CA PRO A 20 -9.23 31.06 -1.51
C PRO A 20 -7.75 30.61 -1.63
N GLY A 21 -7.48 29.32 -1.84
CA GLY A 21 -6.14 28.75 -2.04
C GLY A 21 -5.79 27.67 -1.01
N PHE A 22 -4.58 27.12 -1.10
CA PHE A 22 -4.11 26.04 -0.23
C PHE A 22 -4.17 26.38 1.25
N ARG A 23 -3.91 27.64 1.62
CA ARG A 23 -3.98 28.06 3.03
C ARG A 23 -5.38 27.87 3.61
N SER A 24 -6.41 28.18 2.82
CA SER A 24 -7.79 27.96 3.23
C SER A 24 -8.14 26.49 3.26
N PHE A 25 -7.67 25.72 2.28
CA PHE A 25 -7.80 24.26 2.30
C PHE A 25 -7.23 23.66 3.59
N ARG A 26 -5.99 24.06 3.96
CA ARG A 26 -5.36 23.65 5.21
C ARG A 26 -6.14 24.11 6.43
N SER A 27 -6.79 25.27 6.42
CA SER A 27 -7.64 25.69 7.54
C SER A 27 -8.93 24.86 7.65
N SER A 28 -9.53 24.49 6.51
CA SER A 28 -10.75 23.67 6.46
C SER A 28 -10.50 22.22 6.88
N PHE A 29 -9.34 21.65 6.49
CA PHE A 29 -9.05 20.22 6.65
C PHE A 29 -7.87 19.91 7.60
N GLY A 30 -7.19 20.92 8.15
CA GLY A 30 -5.93 20.83 8.90
C GLY A 30 -5.98 20.19 10.29
N GLY A 31 -6.84 19.19 10.48
CA GLY A 31 -6.87 18.36 11.67
C GLY A 31 -5.84 17.22 11.62
N ARG A 32 -6.02 16.23 12.51
CA ARG A 32 -5.09 15.11 12.71
C ARG A 32 -4.93 14.17 11.51
N VAL A 33 -5.86 14.24 10.55
CA VAL A 33 -5.90 13.41 9.34
C VAL A 33 -5.24 14.07 8.13
N PHE A 34 -4.67 15.27 8.29
CA PHE A 34 -4.04 16.04 7.23
C PHE A 34 -2.51 16.01 7.34
N CYS A 35 -1.82 15.87 6.21
CA CYS A 35 -0.39 16.20 6.09
C CYS A 35 -0.12 16.90 4.77
N CYS A 36 1.00 17.61 4.68
CA CYS A 36 1.44 18.23 3.44
C CYS A 36 2.95 18.45 3.43
N ASP A 37 3.58 18.28 2.29
CA ASP A 37 4.97 18.71 2.04
C ASP A 37 4.96 19.89 1.06
N ARG A 38 6.04 20.10 0.30
CA ARG A 38 6.13 21.15 -0.71
C ARG A 38 5.23 20.90 -1.91
N TYR A 39 5.00 19.65 -2.30
CA TYR A 39 4.38 19.26 -3.55
C TYR A 39 2.94 18.76 -3.38
N ILE A 40 2.65 18.01 -2.32
CA ILE A 40 1.35 17.36 -2.13
C ILE A 40 0.74 17.68 -0.77
N ALA A 41 -0.60 17.64 -0.75
CA ALA A 41 -1.41 17.62 0.45
C ALA A 41 -2.18 16.29 0.49
N ARG A 42 -2.35 15.74 1.69
CA ARG A 42 -3.07 14.49 1.91
C ARG A 42 -4.11 14.64 3.00
N VAL A 43 -5.28 14.07 2.77
CA VAL A 43 -6.35 13.91 3.76
C VAL A 43 -6.67 12.43 3.91
N SER A 44 -6.68 11.92 5.14
CA SER A 44 -6.97 10.51 5.44
C SER A 44 -8.43 10.28 5.81
N PHE A 45 -8.95 9.11 5.43
CA PHE A 45 -10.32 8.68 5.69
C PHE A 45 -10.35 7.25 6.27
N MET A 46 -11.37 6.98 7.10
CA MET A 46 -11.60 5.68 7.71
C MET A 46 -12.31 4.67 6.77
N GLY A 47 -12.84 5.14 5.64
CA GLY A 47 -13.59 4.32 4.70
C GLY A 47 -14.00 5.10 3.43
N PRO A 48 -14.52 4.39 2.43
CA PRO A 48 -14.79 4.94 1.10
C PRO A 48 -15.87 6.02 1.11
N GLN A 49 -16.86 5.97 2.01
CA GLN A 49 -17.94 6.96 2.05
C GLN A 49 -17.41 8.38 2.31
N GLY A 50 -16.36 8.52 3.12
CA GLY A 50 -15.70 9.81 3.35
C GLY A 50 -14.91 10.29 2.15
N VAL A 51 -14.31 9.35 1.40
CA VAL A 51 -13.58 9.63 0.16
C VAL A 51 -14.53 10.12 -0.92
N ASP A 52 -15.67 9.44 -1.10
CA ASP A 52 -16.70 9.80 -2.08
C ASP A 52 -17.22 11.22 -1.82
N TRP A 53 -17.63 11.50 -0.57
CA TRP A 53 -18.06 12.84 -0.16
C TRP A 53 -17.00 13.90 -0.42
N PHE A 54 -15.74 13.59 -0.11
CA PHE A 54 -14.64 14.54 -0.28
C PHE A 54 -14.35 14.82 -1.76
N ILE A 55 -14.35 13.79 -2.61
CA ILE A 55 -14.19 13.93 -4.06
C ILE A 55 -15.33 14.77 -4.65
N GLU A 56 -16.58 14.50 -4.25
CA GLU A 56 -17.73 15.31 -4.66
C GLU A 56 -17.58 16.78 -4.24
N GLU A 57 -17.14 17.02 -3.00
CA GLU A 57 -16.91 18.38 -2.51
C GLU A 57 -15.80 19.10 -3.28
N MET A 58 -14.67 18.44 -3.57
CA MET A 58 -13.59 19.01 -4.38
C MET A 58 -14.03 19.26 -5.83
N SER A 59 -14.88 18.38 -6.38
CA SER A 59 -15.41 18.53 -7.73
C SER A 59 -16.27 19.77 -7.90
N ARG A 60 -16.95 20.23 -6.84
CA ARG A 60 -17.69 21.52 -6.83
C ARG A 60 -16.79 22.74 -7.01
N TRP A 61 -15.51 22.61 -6.65
CA TRP A 61 -14.49 23.62 -6.86
C TRP A 61 -13.75 23.46 -8.20
N GLY A 62 -14.13 22.46 -9.01
CA GLY A 62 -13.54 22.23 -10.33
C GLY A 62 -12.32 21.31 -10.32
N LEU A 63 -12.01 20.63 -9.20
CA LEU A 63 -11.00 19.58 -9.17
C LEU A 63 -11.55 18.30 -9.80
N VAL A 64 -10.75 17.65 -10.65
CA VAL A 64 -11.10 16.43 -11.37
C VAL A 64 -10.39 15.24 -10.75
N TYR A 65 -11.15 14.22 -10.35
CA TYR A 65 -10.53 12.99 -9.85
C TYR A 65 -9.97 12.14 -10.99
N ILE A 66 -10.83 11.65 -11.88
CA ILE A 66 -10.45 10.75 -12.98
C ILE A 66 -10.90 11.33 -14.32
N GLU A 67 -9.97 11.37 -15.28
CA GLU A 67 -10.23 11.63 -16.70
C GLU A 67 -9.43 10.61 -17.53
N ASP A 68 -10.02 10.07 -18.59
CA ASP A 68 -9.40 9.05 -19.45
C ASP A 68 -8.78 7.85 -18.69
N GLY A 69 -9.37 7.48 -17.56
CA GLY A 69 -8.94 6.35 -16.72
C GLY A 69 -7.68 6.62 -15.88
N LYS A 70 -7.23 7.87 -15.78
CA LYS A 70 -6.10 8.29 -14.96
C LYS A 70 -6.51 9.33 -13.92
N CYS A 71 -5.74 9.42 -12.83
CA CYS A 71 -5.84 10.54 -11.90
C CYS A 71 -5.53 11.86 -12.63
N VAL A 72 -6.20 12.96 -12.25
CA VAL A 72 -5.89 14.31 -12.78
C VAL A 72 -5.46 15.23 -11.65
N ASP A 73 -6.39 15.75 -10.87
CA ASP A 73 -6.12 16.69 -9.79
C ASP A 73 -5.99 15.98 -8.44
N MET A 74 -6.51 14.75 -8.33
CA MET A 74 -6.57 14.01 -7.07
C MET A 74 -6.21 12.55 -7.29
N ALA A 75 -5.58 11.93 -6.31
CA ALA A 75 -5.31 10.49 -6.29
C ALA A 75 -5.86 9.88 -5.01
N VAL A 76 -6.64 8.80 -5.14
CA VAL A 76 -7.04 7.97 -4.01
C VAL A 76 -5.99 6.89 -3.83
N VAL A 77 -5.43 6.80 -2.63
CA VAL A 77 -4.38 5.86 -2.26
C VAL A 77 -4.89 4.97 -1.13
N ASP A 78 -4.97 3.68 -1.39
CA ASP A 78 -5.22 2.67 -0.36
C ASP A 78 -3.90 2.27 0.30
N TRP A 79 -3.94 2.09 1.62
CA TRP A 79 -2.77 1.75 2.43
C TRP A 79 -2.05 0.46 1.97
N PHE A 80 -2.80 -0.52 1.47
CA PHE A 80 -2.26 -1.82 1.06
C PHE A 80 -1.93 -1.87 -0.43
N SER A 81 -2.84 -1.40 -1.29
CA SER A 81 -2.70 -1.53 -2.74
C SER A 81 -2.01 -0.35 -3.40
N GLY A 82 -1.92 0.81 -2.75
CA GLY A 82 -1.34 2.03 -3.33
C GLY A 82 -2.39 2.84 -4.11
N PRO A 83 -1.98 3.59 -5.15
CA PRO A 83 -2.93 4.34 -5.97
C PRO A 83 -4.02 3.44 -6.57
N CYS A 84 -5.28 3.82 -6.40
CA CYS A 84 -6.44 3.07 -6.89
C CYS A 84 -6.63 3.15 -8.41
N VAL A 85 -5.99 4.14 -9.05
CA VAL A 85 -6.01 4.41 -10.50
C VAL A 85 -4.61 4.85 -10.93
N PRO A 86 -4.21 4.60 -12.20
CA PRO A 86 -2.94 5.08 -12.73
C PRO A 86 -2.78 6.59 -12.54
N CYS A 87 -1.59 7.01 -12.14
CA CYS A 87 -1.33 8.40 -11.78
C CYS A 87 0.07 8.83 -12.20
N ASP A 88 0.15 9.71 -13.20
CA ASP A 88 1.43 10.04 -13.84
C ASP A 88 2.29 10.99 -12.98
N TRP A 89 1.67 11.80 -12.12
CA TRP A 89 2.36 12.76 -11.24
C TRP A 89 2.65 12.22 -9.82
N LEU A 90 2.15 11.02 -9.50
CA LEU A 90 2.32 10.40 -8.18
C LEU A 90 3.18 9.15 -8.27
N ALA A 91 4.37 9.21 -7.68
CA ALA A 91 5.21 8.03 -7.49
C ALA A 91 4.75 7.28 -6.23
N ASP A 92 4.66 5.95 -6.33
CA ASP A 92 4.46 5.09 -5.18
C ASP A 92 5.68 4.17 -4.96
N SER A 93 6.01 3.94 -3.70
CA SER A 93 7.13 3.09 -3.30
C SER A 93 6.75 2.29 -2.07
N VAL A 94 7.38 1.12 -1.93
CA VAL A 94 7.26 0.32 -0.70
C VAL A 94 8.45 0.68 0.19
N ILE A 95 8.19 1.33 1.31
CA ILE A 95 9.21 1.68 2.29
C ILE A 95 9.30 0.57 3.34
N GLY A 96 10.51 0.04 3.54
CA GLY A 96 10.83 -0.93 4.59
C GLY A 96 9.91 -2.16 4.57
N ASP A 97 8.89 -2.12 5.43
CA ASP A 97 8.23 -3.28 6.03
C ASP A 97 6.93 -3.70 5.31
N GLY A 98 6.80 -3.28 4.06
CA GLY A 98 5.60 -3.45 3.25
C GLY A 98 4.63 -2.27 3.32
N CYS A 99 4.97 -1.19 4.05
CA CYS A 99 4.18 0.03 4.05
C CYS A 99 4.40 0.78 2.73
N ARG A 100 3.31 1.14 2.04
CA ARG A 100 3.41 2.02 0.87
C ARG A 100 3.55 3.47 1.32
N SER A 101 4.37 4.18 0.57
CA SER A 101 4.53 5.62 0.62
C SER A 101 4.33 6.18 -0.77
N VAL A 102 3.79 7.37 -0.84
CA VAL A 102 3.61 8.10 -2.10
C VAL A 102 4.31 9.44 -2.01
N ALA A 103 4.78 9.93 -3.15
CA ALA A 103 5.42 11.24 -3.30
C ALA A 103 5.08 11.81 -4.68
N HIS A 104 5.17 13.13 -4.83
CA HIS A 104 5.13 13.72 -6.17
C HIS A 104 6.36 13.26 -6.97
N VAL A 105 6.22 13.05 -8.28
CA VAL A 105 7.35 12.62 -9.14
C VAL A 105 8.51 13.62 -9.16
N ASP A 106 8.21 14.90 -8.94
CA ASP A 106 9.21 15.99 -8.84
C ASP A 106 9.75 16.20 -7.42
N ASP A 107 9.33 15.40 -6.45
CA ASP A 107 9.83 15.49 -5.08
C ASP A 107 11.11 14.66 -4.92
N ASP A 108 12.25 15.35 -4.90
CA ASP A 108 13.57 14.78 -4.62
C ASP A 108 13.95 14.83 -3.13
N SER A 109 13.04 15.33 -2.28
CA SER A 109 13.32 15.60 -0.88
C SER A 109 13.20 14.35 0.00
N THR A 110 13.96 14.34 1.10
CA THR A 110 13.82 13.33 2.17
C THR A 110 12.83 13.76 3.25
N GLU A 111 12.24 14.95 3.13
CA GLU A 111 11.47 15.60 4.20
C GLU A 111 9.98 15.46 3.96
N ILE A 112 9.39 14.42 4.55
CA ILE A 112 7.95 14.20 4.53
C ILE A 112 7.37 14.74 5.84
N SER A 113 6.51 15.75 5.75
CA SER A 113 5.72 16.21 6.90
C SER A 113 4.74 15.11 7.31
N LYS A 114 4.79 14.72 8.58
CA LYS A 114 3.94 13.66 9.14
C LYS A 114 2.85 14.28 10.01
N PRO A 115 1.66 13.66 10.11
CA PRO A 115 0.62 14.16 10.99
C PRO A 115 1.10 14.12 12.44
N ASP A 116 0.81 15.18 13.19
CA ASP A 116 1.31 15.44 14.56
C ASP A 116 0.95 14.34 15.58
N TYR A 117 0.00 13.45 15.26
CA TYR A 117 -0.40 12.36 16.14
C TYR A 117 0.63 11.21 16.20
N TYR A 118 1.56 11.11 15.25
CA TYR A 118 2.67 10.16 15.34
C TYR A 118 3.92 10.85 15.86
N SER A 119 4.36 10.50 17.07
CA SER A 119 5.77 10.75 17.41
C SER A 119 6.64 9.96 16.43
N SER A 120 7.69 10.57 15.91
CA SER A 120 8.59 9.96 14.91
C SER A 120 9.12 8.60 15.38
N GLU A 121 9.38 8.45 16.67
CA GLU A 121 9.80 7.18 17.28
C GLU A 121 8.71 6.10 17.30
N GLU A 122 7.46 6.45 17.55
CA GLU A 122 6.36 5.50 17.64
C GLU A 122 5.94 4.99 16.25
N TYR A 123 5.97 5.87 15.24
CA TYR A 123 5.86 5.48 13.84
C TYR A 123 6.98 4.52 13.43
N LEU A 124 8.24 4.87 13.75
CA LEU A 124 9.39 4.01 13.47
C LEU A 124 9.32 2.67 14.22
N LYS A 125 8.79 2.63 15.45
CA LYS A 125 8.55 1.39 16.19
C LYS A 125 7.51 0.51 15.51
N VAL A 126 6.39 1.08 15.05
CA VAL A 126 5.34 0.33 14.33
C VAL A 126 5.85 -0.23 13.02
N CYS A 127 6.58 0.58 12.22
CA CYS A 127 7.27 0.09 11.02
C CYS A 127 8.19 -1.07 11.41
N ARG A 128 9.18 -0.84 12.28
CA ARG A 128 10.16 -1.87 12.71
C ARG A 128 9.52 -3.14 13.27
N ALA A 129 8.38 -3.05 13.94
CA ALA A 129 7.64 -4.21 14.44
C ALA A 129 7.01 -5.00 13.29
N ASN A 130 6.39 -4.32 12.32
CA ASN A 130 5.86 -4.93 11.11
C ASN A 130 6.97 -5.50 10.21
N ALA A 131 8.16 -4.90 10.17
CA ALA A 131 9.38 -5.41 9.51
C ALA A 131 9.70 -6.84 9.87
N ARG A 132 9.65 -7.06 11.19
CA ARG A 132 10.05 -8.29 11.84
C ARG A 132 8.99 -9.35 11.60
N ARG A 133 7.72 -8.94 11.51
CA ARG A 133 6.58 -9.82 11.26
C ARG A 133 6.47 -10.26 9.80
N ASN A 134 6.80 -9.38 8.85
CA ASN A 134 6.69 -9.63 7.40
C ASN A 134 8.03 -10.00 6.74
N ARG A 135 9.05 -10.34 7.52
CA ARG A 135 10.34 -10.80 6.98
C ARG A 135 10.11 -12.09 6.19
N LYS A 136 10.45 -12.09 4.89
CA LYS A 136 10.43 -13.32 4.07
C LYS A 136 11.19 -14.43 4.80
N PRO A 137 10.72 -15.68 4.75
CA PRO A 137 11.41 -16.79 5.41
C PRO A 137 12.85 -16.87 4.92
N SER A 138 13.77 -17.17 5.82
CA SER A 138 15.19 -17.25 5.49
C SER A 138 15.46 -18.37 4.47
N LEU A 139 16.61 -18.32 3.79
CA LEU A 139 17.08 -19.41 2.92
C LEU A 139 17.05 -20.78 3.61
N LEU A 140 17.28 -20.82 4.94
CA LEU A 140 17.14 -22.02 5.75
C LEU A 140 15.69 -22.55 5.79
N GLY A 141 14.71 -21.65 5.83
CA GLY A 141 13.28 -22.00 5.79
C GLY A 141 12.88 -22.60 4.44
N TYR A 142 13.39 -22.07 3.34
CA TYR A 142 13.18 -22.63 1.99
C TYR A 142 13.86 -23.99 1.81
N LEU A 143 15.06 -24.19 2.39
CA LEU A 143 15.71 -25.50 2.41
C LEU A 143 14.88 -26.52 3.21
N GLY A 144 14.36 -26.11 4.37
CA GLY A 144 13.53 -26.96 5.22
C GLY A 144 12.27 -27.46 4.50
N THR A 145 11.56 -26.58 3.80
CA THR A 145 10.38 -26.98 3.03
C THR A 145 10.73 -27.89 1.86
N ALA A 146 11.83 -27.64 1.15
CA ALA A 146 12.29 -28.51 0.07
C ALA A 146 12.63 -29.94 0.55
N ILE A 147 13.26 -30.07 1.72
CA ILE A 147 13.58 -31.38 2.32
C ILE A 147 12.30 -32.16 2.66
N VAL A 148 11.29 -31.49 3.24
CA VAL A 148 10.00 -32.13 3.55
C VAL A 148 9.32 -32.63 2.28
N TRP A 149 9.31 -31.83 1.22
CA TRP A 149 8.76 -32.23 -0.08
C TRP A 149 9.50 -33.42 -0.69
N ALA A 150 10.83 -33.42 -0.65
CA ALA A 150 11.64 -34.53 -1.15
C ALA A 150 11.38 -35.83 -0.36
N ALA A 151 11.25 -35.75 0.97
CA ALA A 151 10.93 -36.89 1.81
C ALA A 151 9.53 -37.47 1.49
N CYS A 152 8.52 -36.61 1.31
CA CYS A 152 7.19 -37.05 0.91
C CYS A 152 7.18 -37.75 -0.46
N LEU A 153 7.93 -37.23 -1.45
CA LEU A 153 8.05 -37.86 -2.76
C LEU A 153 8.72 -39.23 -2.69
N LEU A 154 9.79 -39.37 -1.89
CA LEU A 154 10.47 -40.65 -1.70
C LEU A 154 9.56 -41.68 -1.03
N ILE A 155 8.84 -41.30 0.02
CA ILE A 155 7.87 -42.19 0.69
C ILE A 155 6.77 -42.62 -0.29
N GLY A 156 6.22 -41.67 -1.06
CA GLY A 156 5.23 -41.98 -2.09
C GLY A 156 5.73 -42.96 -3.15
N ALA A 157 6.97 -42.78 -3.63
CA ALA A 157 7.59 -43.68 -4.60
C ALA A 157 7.80 -45.09 -4.05
N VAL A 158 8.23 -45.23 -2.79
CA VAL A 158 8.42 -46.54 -2.13
C VAL A 158 7.08 -47.26 -2.00
N LEU A 159 6.03 -46.56 -1.57
CA LEU A 159 4.69 -47.15 -1.46
C LEU A 159 4.15 -47.57 -2.83
N TYR A 160 4.35 -46.76 -3.87
CA TYR A 160 3.93 -47.07 -5.23
C TYR A 160 4.65 -48.30 -5.82
N LEU A 161 5.97 -48.41 -5.63
CA LEU A 161 6.73 -49.56 -6.08
C LEU A 161 6.36 -50.83 -5.30
N GLY A 162 6.08 -50.71 -4.00
CA GLY A 162 5.60 -51.82 -3.17
C GLY A 162 4.26 -52.38 -3.65
N THR A 163 3.29 -51.51 -3.96
CA THR A 163 1.99 -51.95 -4.48
C THR A 163 2.08 -52.51 -5.90
N LEU A 164 2.94 -51.93 -6.75
CA LEU A 164 3.19 -52.46 -8.09
C LEU A 164 3.81 -53.86 -8.04
N TRP A 165 4.76 -54.09 -7.12
CA TRP A 165 5.39 -55.39 -6.94
C TRP A 165 4.39 -56.45 -6.44
N LEU A 166 3.52 -56.09 -5.49
CA LEU A 166 2.43 -56.96 -5.03
C LEU A 166 1.45 -57.31 -6.16
N LEU A 167 1.10 -56.35 -7.03
CA LEU A 167 0.24 -56.60 -8.19
C LEU A 167 0.89 -57.56 -9.21
N ILE A 168 2.17 -57.37 -9.51
CA ILE A 168 2.92 -58.26 -10.41
C ILE A 168 3.00 -59.68 -9.85
N PHE A 169 3.21 -59.83 -8.53
CA PHE A 169 3.24 -61.13 -7.86
C PHE A 169 1.87 -61.81 -7.88
N TRP A 170 0.79 -61.06 -7.64
CA TRP A 170 -0.58 -61.58 -7.71
C TRP A 170 -0.98 -62.03 -9.11
N LEU A 171 -0.55 -61.32 -10.16
CA LEU A 171 -0.79 -61.70 -11.56
C LEU A 171 0.01 -62.93 -12.03
N LYS A 172 1.02 -63.36 -11.27
CA LYS A 172 1.85 -64.53 -11.59
C LYS A 172 1.47 -65.79 -10.80
N SER A 173 0.57 -65.69 -9.81
CA SER A 173 -0.03 -66.83 -9.08
C SER A 173 -1.32 -67.28 -9.77
#